data_AF-A0A523JQX0-F1
#
_entry.id   AF-A0A523JQX0-F1
#
_cell.length_a   1.000
_cell.length_b   1.000
_cell.length_c   1.000
_cell.angle_alpha   90.00
_cell.angle_beta   90.00
_cell.angle_gamma   90.00
#
_symmetry.space_group_name_H-M   'P 1'
#
loop_
_entity.id
_entity.type
_entity.pdbx_description
1 polymer ?
#
loop_
_entity_poly.entity_id
_entity_poly.type
_entity_poly.pdbx_seq_one_letter_code
_entity_poly.pdbx_strand_id
1 'polypeptide(L)' 'DGIAEIPIEERDPREMSHVIGFAPGYGRTEVAVVPEKSAVANIAFDITPARLVTALVTERGICAASAAGLRELFPERA' A
#
# COMPACT_ATOMS: atom_id res chain seq x y z
N ASP A 1 13.21 -3.28 12.33
CA ASP A 1 11.84 -2.93 12.80
C ASP A 1 10.88 -2.68 11.63
N GLY A 2 11.18 -3.21 10.43
CA GLY A 2 10.36 -3.04 9.23
C GLY A 2 10.46 -1.67 8.56
N ILE A 3 10.89 -0.62 9.27
CA ILE A 3 10.95 0.75 8.75
C ILE A 3 12.13 0.94 7.80
N ALA A 4 13.31 0.40 8.15
CA ALA A 4 14.51 0.51 7.32
C ALA A 4 14.68 -0.65 6.32
N GLU A 5 13.94 -1.74 6.51
CA GLU A 5 14.18 -3.02 5.83
C GLU A 5 13.24 -3.25 4.64
N ILE A 6 12.06 -2.63 4.65
CA ILE A 6 11.04 -2.79 3.61
C ILE A 6 11.16 -1.60 2.65
N PRO A 7 11.62 -1.80 1.40
CA PRO A 7 11.66 -0.72 0.42
C PRO A 7 10.23 -0.27 0.10
N ILE A 8 10.01 1.05 0.11
CA ILE A 8 8.72 1.65 -0.23
C ILE A 8 8.74 2.09 -1.70
N GLU A 9 7.84 1.53 -2.49
CA GLU A 9 7.70 1.87 -3.91
C GLU A 9 7.17 3.31 -4.07
N GLU A 10 7.85 4.09 -4.89
CA GLU A 10 7.34 5.37 -5.43
C GLU A 10 6.90 5.13 -6.88
N ARG A 11 5.62 5.40 -7.15
CA ARG A 11 4.97 5.16 -8.44
C ARG A 11 4.89 6.42 -9.29
N ASP A 12 4.42 6.27 -10.52
CA ASP A 12 4.26 7.39 -11.44
C ASP A 12 3.38 8.48 -10.80
N PRO A 13 3.87 9.73 -10.66
CA PRO A 13 3.10 10.86 -10.16
C PRO A 13 1.82 11.15 -10.98
N ARG A 14 1.70 10.61 -12.19
CA ARG A 14 0.48 10.68 -13.02
C ARG A 14 -0.74 10.07 -12.35
N GLU A 15 -0.60 9.01 -11.56
CA GLU A 15 -1.73 8.36 -10.89
C GLU A 15 -2.44 9.27 -9.88
N MET A 16 -1.70 10.23 -9.31
CA MET A 16 -2.20 11.22 -8.35
C MET A 16 -2.57 12.55 -9.02
N SER A 17 -1.84 12.95 -10.05
CA SER A 17 -2.06 14.24 -10.73
C SER A 17 -3.19 14.22 -11.76
N HIS A 18 -3.59 13.04 -12.25
CA HIS A 18 -4.59 12.88 -13.29
C HIS A 18 -5.67 11.88 -12.87
N VAL A 19 -6.92 12.19 -13.21
CA VAL A 19 -8.07 11.31 -12.99
C VAL A 19 -8.72 10.99 -14.33
N ILE A 20 -9.07 9.73 -14.53
CA ILE A 20 -9.80 9.25 -15.72
C ILE A 20 -11.27 9.11 -15.38
N GLY A 21 -12.14 9.71 -16.19
CA GLY A 21 -13.59 9.63 -16.05
C GLY A 21 -14.32 9.61 -17.40
N PHE A 22 -15.65 9.57 -17.37
CA PHE A 22 -16.49 9.71 -18.56
C PHE A 22 -17.10 11.11 -18.60
N ALA A 23 -16.86 11.84 -19.69
CA ALA A 23 -17.41 13.16 -19.92
C ALA A 23 -18.51 13.10 -20.99
N PRO A 24 -19.70 13.71 -20.77
CA PRO A 24 -20.77 13.77 -21.76
C PRO A 24 -20.27 14.35 -23.09
N GLY A 25 -20.47 13.63 -24.18
CA GLY A 25 -20.04 14.05 -25.53
C GLY A 25 -18.56 13.83 -25.85
N TYR A 26 -17.70 13.54 -24.86
CA TYR A 26 -16.27 13.30 -25.06
C TYR A 26 -15.83 11.86 -24.75
N GLY A 27 -16.68 11.08 -24.07
CA GLY A 27 -16.36 9.70 -23.70
C GLY A 27 -15.31 9.64 -22.59
N ARG A 28 -14.48 8.59 -22.61
CA ARG A 28 -13.42 8.40 -21.60
C ARG A 28 -12.35 9.49 -21.74
N THR A 29 -12.19 10.31 -20.72
CA THR A 29 -11.36 11.51 -20.70
C THR A 29 -10.44 11.47 -19.47
N GLU A 30 -9.19 11.89 -19.64
CA GLU A 30 -8.24 12.13 -18.55
C GLU A 30 -8.19 13.62 -18.25
N VAL A 31 -8.22 14.00 -16.97
CA VAL A 31 -8.22 15.38 -16.51
C VAL A 31 -7.14 15.57 -15.46
N ALA A 32 -6.31 16.59 -15.63
CA ALA A 32 -5.37 17.02 -14.60
C ALA A 32 -6.13 17.64 -13.41
N VAL A 33 -5.88 17.13 -12.19
CA VAL A 33 -6.54 17.58 -10.95
C VAL A 33 -5.60 18.35 -10.03
N VAL A 34 -4.33 18.48 -10.41
CA VAL A 34 -3.32 19.31 -9.74
C VAL A 34 -2.75 20.34 -10.71
N PRO A 35 -2.24 21.49 -10.22
CA PRO A 35 -1.53 22.45 -11.07
C PRO A 35 -0.31 21.84 -11.77
N GLU A 36 -0.05 22.26 -13.03
CA GLU A 36 0.95 21.67 -13.94
C GLU A 36 2.37 21.57 -13.35
N LYS A 37 2.77 22.50 -12.48
CA LYS A 37 4.12 22.57 -11.90
C LYS A 37 4.20 22.08 -10.46
N SER A 38 3.12 21.52 -9.92
CA SER A 38 3.13 20.97 -8.58
C SER A 38 3.97 19.71 -8.52
N ALA A 39 4.89 19.63 -7.56
CA ALA A 39 5.54 18.38 -7.22
C ALA A 39 4.48 17.41 -6.64
N VAL A 40 4.57 16.14 -7.03
CA VAL A 40 3.61 15.11 -6.64
C VAL A 40 4.39 13.90 -6.16
N ALA A 41 4.09 13.46 -4.93
CA ALA A 41 4.60 12.21 -4.37
C ALA A 41 3.52 11.14 -4.52
N ASN A 42 3.89 9.96 -4.99
CA ASN A 42 3.01 8.80 -5.09
C ASN A 42 3.65 7.61 -4.38
N ILE A 43 3.60 7.64 -3.05
CA ILE A 43 4.13 6.59 -2.19
C ILE A 43 3.11 5.46 -2.10
N ALA A 44 3.44 4.30 -2.67
CA ALA A 44 2.47 3.23 -2.88
C ALA A 44 2.13 2.42 -1.62
N PHE A 45 3.03 2.41 -0.63
CA PHE A 45 2.89 1.62 0.60
C PHE A 45 3.31 2.41 1.84
N ASP A 46 2.77 2.03 2.99
CA ASP A 46 3.22 2.47 4.30
C ASP A 46 3.54 1.27 5.22
N ILE A 47 4.16 1.54 6.36
CA ILE A 47 4.48 0.52 7.36
C ILE A 47 3.60 0.74 8.59
N THR A 48 2.76 -0.25 8.89
CA THR A 48 2.00 -0.31 10.14
C THR A 48 2.75 -1.13 11.19
N PRO A 49 3.20 -0.54 12.32
CA PRO A 49 3.85 -1.27 13.39
C PRO A 49 2.97 -2.37 13.99
N ALA A 50 3.56 -3.51 14.31
CA ALA A 50 2.87 -4.68 14.86
C ALA A 50 1.97 -4.39 16.08
N ARG A 51 2.36 -3.44 16.94
CA ARG A 51 1.57 -3.02 18.12
C ARG A 51 0.20 -2.41 17.78
N LEU A 52 0.00 -2.00 16.54
CA LEU A 52 -1.26 -1.44 16.03
C LEU A 52 -2.14 -2.51 15.34
N VAL A 53 -1.66 -3.75 15.24
CA VAL A 53 -2.35 -4.86 14.56
C VAL A 53 -2.82 -5.87 15.58
N THR A 54 -4.14 -6.08 15.67
CA THR A 54 -4.74 -7.02 16.64
C THR A 54 -4.33 -8.47 16.38
N ALA A 55 -4.40 -8.91 15.12
CA ALA A 55 -4.06 -10.28 14.72
C ALA A 55 -3.74 -10.35 13.21
N LEU A 56 -3.01 -11.38 12.81
CA LEU A 56 -2.76 -11.73 11.42
C LEU A 56 -3.64 -12.92 11.05
N VAL A 57 -4.41 -12.80 9.96
CA VAL A 57 -5.20 -13.89 9.38
C VAL A 57 -4.41 -14.47 8.21
N THR A 58 -4.20 -15.78 8.25
CA THR A 58 -3.42 -16.53 7.25
C THR A 58 -4.22 -17.73 6.76
N GLU A 59 -3.71 -18.45 5.77
CA GLU A 59 -4.29 -19.70 5.30
C GLU A 59 -4.24 -20.84 6.34
N ARG A 60 -3.46 -20.68 7.42
CA ARG A 60 -3.31 -21.66 8.51
C ARG A 60 -4.01 -21.26 9.80
N GLY A 61 -4.78 -20.16 9.77
CA GLY A 61 -5.51 -19.65 10.93
C GLY A 61 -5.06 -18.25 11.34
N ILE A 62 -5.40 -17.89 12.58
CA ILE A 62 -5.22 -16.55 13.14
C ILE A 62 -4.13 -16.58 14.22
N CYS A 63 -3.20 -15.62 14.22
CA CYS A 63 -2.18 -15.48 15.26
C CYS A 63 -1.98 -14.02 15.68
N ALA A 64 -1.33 -13.80 16.82
CA ALA A 64 -0.88 -12.46 17.22
C ALA A 64 0.15 -11.92 16.21
N ALA A 65 0.09 -10.61 15.92
CA ALA A 65 1.02 -9.93 15.00
C ALA A 65 2.45 -9.89 15.58
N SER A 66 3.14 -11.03 15.54
CA SER A 66 4.43 -11.23 16.16
C SER A 66 5.20 -12.35 15.45
N ALA A 67 6.53 -12.32 15.55
CA ALA A 67 7.36 -13.39 15.01
C ALA A 67 7.07 -14.75 15.66
N ALA A 68 6.70 -14.79 16.95
CA ALA A 68 6.33 -16.01 17.64
C ALA A 68 5.02 -16.60 17.08
N GLY A 69 3.96 -15.78 16.97
CA GLY A 69 2.68 -16.20 16.40
C GLY A 69 2.79 -16.73 14.97
N LEU A 70 3.65 -16.10 14.13
CA LEU A 70 3.92 -16.61 12.79
C LEU A 70 4.67 -17.96 12.81
N ARG A 71 5.65 -18.15 13.71
CA ARG A 71 6.37 -19.43 13.83
C ARG A 71 5.47 -20.58 14.28
N GLU A 72 4.45 -20.30 15.10
CA GLU A 72 3.46 -21.32 15.50
C GLU A 72 2.65 -21.83 14.30
N LEU A 73 2.28 -20.94 13.37
CA LEU A 73 1.53 -21.32 12.16
C LEU A 73 2.42 -21.90 11.05
N PHE A 74 3.70 -21.49 10.98
CA PHE A 74 4.66 -21.89 9.95
C PHE A 74 5.95 -22.50 10.53
N PRO A 75 5.89 -23.64 11.23
CA PRO A 75 7.04 -24.24 11.90
C PRO A 75 8.16 -24.67 10.93
N GLU A 76 7.85 -24.90 9.66
CA GLU A 76 8.82 -25.25 8.63
C GLU A 76 9.64 -24.05 8.12
N ARG A 77 9.23 -22.82 8.44
CA ARG A 77 9.92 -21.57 8.07
C ARG A 77 10.69 -20.96 9.26
N ALA A 78 10.82 -21.72 10.35
CA ALA A 78 11.47 -21.30 11.58
C ALA A 78 12.99 -21.28 11.48
#